data_AF-A0A5N6IYI8-F1
#
_entry.id   AF-A0A5N6IYI8-F1
#
_cell.length_a   1.000
_cell.length_b   1.000
_cell.length_c   1.000
_cell.angle_alpha   90.00
_cell.angle_beta   90.00
_cell.angle_gamma   90.00
#
_symmetry.space_group_name_H-M   'P 1'
#
loop_
_entity.id
_entity.type
_entity.pdbx_description
1 polymer ?
#
loop_
_entity_poly.entity_id
_entity_poly.type
_entity_poly.pdbx_seq_one_letter_code
_entity_poly.pdbx_strand_id
1 'polypeptide(L)'
;MLATEFDQLLPAAQREAHQPGGGPDPVGLHAEIDAFNAWTYDRISNGVYKAGFATTQSAYEANSYPLFEALDRVEAHLADPSHQPYLFGEHITEADCHLKMIRHDYPRIDRWYRRLYYDESELTHGAFRKTTFFDIYKSGYLKARHKSSNANLIVPAGPSPDILPL
;
A
#
# COMPACT_ATOMS: atom_id res chain seq x y z
N MET A 1 -11.30 13.45 -11.50
CA MET A 1 -10.58 12.45 -10.67
C MET A 1 -9.14 12.93 -10.59
N LEU A 2 -8.47 12.86 -9.43
CA LEU A 2 -7.17 13.54 -9.24
C LEU A 2 -6.08 13.12 -10.25
N ALA A 3 -6.20 11.93 -10.86
CA ALA A 3 -5.25 11.41 -11.85
C ALA A 3 -5.06 12.36 -13.05
N THR A 4 -6.14 12.84 -13.65
CA THR A 4 -6.06 13.65 -14.88
C THR A 4 -6.06 15.17 -14.65
N GLU A 5 -6.29 15.65 -13.42
CA GLU A 5 -6.53 17.10 -13.20
C GLU A 5 -5.34 17.98 -13.57
N PHE A 6 -4.14 17.42 -13.51
CA PHE A 6 -2.91 18.12 -13.87
C PHE A 6 -2.38 17.73 -15.26
N ASP A 7 -3.04 16.83 -15.97
CA ASP A 7 -2.55 16.28 -17.24
C ASP A 7 -2.42 17.36 -18.32
N GLN A 8 -3.36 18.31 -18.33
CA GLN A 8 -3.32 19.50 -19.17
C GLN A 8 -2.07 20.39 -18.97
N LEU A 9 -1.42 20.33 -17.80
CA LEU A 9 -0.20 21.07 -17.48
C LEU A 9 1.06 20.39 -18.04
N LEU A 10 0.97 19.12 -18.44
CA LEU A 10 2.08 18.37 -19.01
C LEU A 10 2.24 18.67 -20.51
N PRO A 11 3.48 18.65 -21.03
CA PRO A 11 3.74 18.60 -22.48
C PRO A 11 2.93 17.46 -23.11
N ALA A 12 2.42 17.67 -24.33
CA ALA A 12 1.52 16.70 -24.97
C ALA A 12 2.07 15.26 -24.96
N ALA A 13 3.36 15.06 -25.24
CA ALA A 13 3.98 13.72 -25.23
C ALA A 13 4.05 13.04 -23.85
N GLN A 14 3.87 13.78 -22.76
CA GLN A 14 3.92 13.29 -21.38
C GLN A 14 2.54 13.09 -20.76
N ARG A 15 1.48 13.43 -21.48
CA ARG A 15 0.10 13.25 -21.01
C ARG A 15 -0.27 11.78 -20.92
N GLU A 16 -1.12 11.44 -19.95
CA GLU A 16 -1.53 10.06 -19.67
C GLU A 16 -2.17 9.39 -20.88
N ALA A 17 -3.06 10.10 -21.59
CA ALA A 17 -3.71 9.62 -22.80
C ALA A 17 -2.73 9.23 -23.93
N HIS A 18 -1.49 9.73 -23.87
CA HIS A 18 -0.44 9.43 -24.85
C HIS A 18 0.60 8.42 -24.32
N GLN A 19 0.48 7.97 -23.08
CA GLN A 19 1.30 6.88 -22.55
C GLN A 19 0.82 5.52 -23.08
N PRO A 20 1.72 4.52 -23.16
CA PRO A 20 1.32 3.13 -23.44
C PRO A 20 0.18 2.70 -22.50
N GLY A 21 -0.88 2.12 -23.06
CA GLY A 21 -2.07 1.69 -22.30
C GLY A 21 -3.00 2.80 -21.83
N GLY A 22 -2.72 4.08 -22.13
CA GLY A 22 -3.50 5.22 -21.65
C GLY A 22 -3.13 5.70 -20.25
N GLY A 23 -1.97 5.28 -19.72
CA GLY A 23 -1.50 5.63 -18.39
C GLY A 23 -2.10 4.77 -17.27
N PRO A 24 -1.89 5.14 -15.99
CA PRO A 24 -2.33 4.33 -14.85
C PRO A 24 -3.85 4.29 -14.62
N ASP A 25 -4.61 5.28 -15.10
CA ASP A 25 -6.08 5.33 -15.01
C ASP A 25 -6.71 5.48 -16.41
N PRO A 26 -6.71 4.42 -17.23
CA PRO A 26 -7.25 4.50 -18.58
C PRO A 26 -8.79 4.45 -18.55
N VAL A 27 -9.43 5.39 -19.28
CA VAL A 27 -10.89 5.57 -19.33
C VAL A 27 -11.67 4.27 -19.60
N GLY A 28 -11.12 3.38 -20.43
CA GLY A 28 -11.75 2.10 -20.78
C GLY A 28 -11.81 1.08 -19.64
N LEU A 29 -10.93 1.17 -18.63
CA LEU A 29 -10.85 0.25 -17.50
C LEU A 29 -11.33 0.85 -16.19
N HIS A 30 -11.67 2.14 -16.17
CA HIS A 30 -12.00 2.89 -14.96
C HIS A 30 -13.05 2.19 -14.07
N ALA A 31 -14.13 1.68 -14.67
CA ALA A 31 -15.18 0.98 -13.91
C ALA A 31 -14.69 -0.33 -13.28
N GLU A 32 -13.78 -1.04 -13.96
CA GLU A 32 -13.21 -2.29 -13.46
C GLU A 32 -12.18 -2.01 -12.37
N ILE A 33 -11.33 -0.98 -12.55
CA ILE A 33 -10.37 -0.49 -11.57
C ILE A 33 -11.08 -0.02 -10.30
N ASP A 34 -12.12 0.79 -10.42
CA ASP A 34 -12.91 1.26 -9.27
C ASP A 34 -13.54 0.11 -8.50
N ALA A 35 -14.14 -0.84 -9.22
CA ALA A 35 -14.72 -2.03 -8.60
C ALA A 35 -13.66 -2.85 -7.88
N PHE A 36 -12.49 -3.05 -8.50
CA PHE A 36 -11.37 -3.78 -7.93
C PHE A 36 -10.80 -3.10 -6.69
N ASN A 37 -10.52 -1.79 -6.78
CA ASN A 37 -10.03 -0.96 -5.68
C ASN A 37 -11.00 -0.94 -4.49
N ALA A 38 -12.30 -0.90 -4.73
CA ALA A 38 -13.30 -0.85 -3.66
C ALA A 38 -13.25 -2.09 -2.75
N TRP A 39 -13.26 -3.30 -3.32
CA TRP A 39 -13.22 -4.51 -2.50
C TRP A 39 -11.83 -4.83 -1.96
N THR A 40 -10.76 -4.56 -2.72
CA THR A 40 -9.39 -4.75 -2.22
C THR A 40 -9.07 -3.79 -1.09
N TYR A 41 -9.52 -2.53 -1.16
CA TYR A 41 -9.41 -1.61 -0.03
C TYR A 41 -10.18 -2.14 1.19
N ASP A 42 -11.45 -2.53 1.04
CA ASP A 42 -12.27 -2.98 2.16
C ASP A 42 -11.75 -4.26 2.83
N ARG A 43 -11.27 -5.22 2.03
CA ARG A 43 -10.95 -6.60 2.45
C ARG A 43 -9.47 -6.89 2.59
N ILE A 44 -8.59 -6.17 1.91
CA ILE A 44 -7.14 -6.34 1.99
C ILE A 44 -6.54 -5.15 2.72
N SER A 45 -6.49 -3.97 2.08
CA SER A 45 -5.75 -2.81 2.62
C SER A 45 -6.29 -2.37 3.98
N ASN A 46 -7.60 -2.29 4.16
CA ASN A 46 -8.26 -2.04 5.44
C ASN A 46 -8.56 -3.33 6.19
N GLY A 47 -8.73 -4.46 5.50
CA GLY A 47 -9.05 -5.75 6.11
C GLY A 47 -7.94 -6.26 7.04
N VAL A 48 -6.66 -6.09 6.67
CA VAL A 48 -5.52 -6.40 7.55
C VAL A 48 -5.57 -5.58 8.84
N TYR A 49 -5.97 -4.31 8.74
CA TYR A 49 -6.19 -3.48 9.93
C TYR A 49 -7.34 -4.06 10.72
N LYS A 50 -8.56 -4.17 10.15
CA LYS A 50 -9.75 -4.70 10.86
C LYS A 50 -9.47 -6.01 11.60
N ALA A 51 -8.76 -6.95 10.98
CA ALA A 51 -8.34 -8.20 11.59
C ALA A 51 -7.33 -7.97 12.73
N GLY A 52 -6.20 -7.30 12.46
CA GLY A 52 -5.18 -6.99 13.47
C GLY A 52 -5.67 -6.10 14.62
N PHE A 53 -6.83 -5.49 14.43
CA PHE A 53 -7.47 -4.55 15.32
C PHE A 53 -8.66 -5.12 16.09
N ALA A 54 -9.08 -6.34 15.79
CA ALA A 54 -10.17 -7.00 16.49
C ALA A 54 -9.84 -7.25 17.97
N THR A 55 -10.82 -7.04 18.85
CA THR A 55 -10.68 -7.28 20.31
C THR A 55 -11.35 -8.57 20.77
N THR A 56 -12.01 -9.27 19.87
CA THR A 56 -12.63 -10.58 20.13
C THR A 56 -12.22 -11.55 19.01
N GLN A 57 -12.19 -12.84 19.34
CA GLN A 57 -11.90 -13.89 18.37
C GLN A 57 -12.90 -13.86 17.20
N SER A 58 -14.19 -13.68 17.49
CA SER A 58 -15.23 -13.60 16.46
C SER A 58 -15.05 -12.41 15.51
N ALA A 59 -14.65 -11.24 16.01
CA ALA A 59 -14.36 -10.08 15.18
C ALA A 59 -13.06 -10.28 14.38
N TYR A 60 -12.07 -10.96 14.95
CA TYR A 60 -10.85 -11.32 14.23
C TYR A 60 -11.18 -12.25 13.06
N GLU A 61 -11.89 -13.36 13.32
CA GLU A 61 -12.29 -14.35 12.32
C GLU A 61 -13.17 -13.74 11.22
N ALA A 62 -14.14 -12.88 11.60
CA ALA A 62 -15.01 -12.19 10.66
C ALA A 62 -14.27 -11.24 9.69
N ASN A 63 -13.02 -10.88 9.97
CA ASN A 63 -12.18 -10.07 9.08
C ASN A 63 -11.02 -10.86 8.48
N SER A 64 -10.49 -11.85 9.21
CA SER A 64 -9.39 -12.69 8.76
C SER A 64 -9.81 -13.62 7.64
N TYR A 65 -10.95 -14.31 7.74
CA TYR A 65 -11.38 -15.21 6.65
C TYR A 65 -11.63 -14.45 5.35
N PRO A 66 -12.37 -13.31 5.36
CA PRO A 66 -12.59 -12.60 4.10
C PRO A 66 -11.36 -11.88 3.55
N LEU A 67 -10.35 -11.61 4.38
CA LEU A 67 -9.04 -11.16 3.90
C LEU A 67 -8.37 -12.26 3.06
N PHE A 68 -8.32 -13.49 3.56
CA PHE A 68 -7.72 -14.60 2.81
C PHE A 68 -8.54 -14.96 1.56
N GLU A 69 -9.87 -14.95 1.63
CA GLU A 69 -10.73 -15.11 0.44
C GLU A 69 -10.46 -14.02 -0.61
N ALA A 70 -10.21 -12.79 -0.17
CA ALA A 70 -9.87 -11.68 -1.05
C ALA A 70 -8.48 -11.87 -1.70
N LEU A 71 -7.50 -12.39 -0.97
CA LEU A 71 -6.18 -12.73 -1.51
C LEU A 71 -6.28 -13.88 -2.52
N ASP A 72 -7.06 -14.93 -2.23
CA ASP A 72 -7.32 -16.03 -3.17
C ASP A 72 -8.00 -15.52 -4.45
N ARG A 73 -8.89 -14.53 -4.32
CA ARG A 73 -9.51 -13.87 -5.46
C ARG A 73 -8.50 -13.08 -6.30
N VAL A 74 -7.55 -12.38 -5.67
CA VAL A 74 -6.45 -11.71 -6.39
C VAL A 74 -5.60 -12.74 -7.13
N GLU A 75 -5.25 -13.85 -6.48
CA GLU A 75 -4.45 -14.92 -7.09
C GLU A 75 -5.17 -15.54 -8.29
N ALA A 76 -6.46 -15.85 -8.15
CA ALA A 76 -7.28 -16.34 -9.26
C ALA A 76 -7.41 -15.33 -10.41
N HIS A 77 -7.51 -14.04 -10.09
CA HIS A 77 -7.52 -12.96 -11.08
C HIS A 77 -6.20 -12.90 -11.87
N LEU A 78 -5.06 -12.99 -11.18
CA LEU A 78 -3.73 -13.01 -11.78
C LEU A 78 -3.42 -14.32 -12.53
N ALA A 79 -4.07 -15.44 -12.18
CA ALA A 79 -3.89 -16.70 -12.89
C ALA A 79 -4.44 -16.67 -14.34
N ASP A 80 -5.34 -15.73 -14.66
CA ASP A 80 -5.81 -15.54 -16.02
C ASP A 80 -4.70 -14.96 -16.92
N PRO A 81 -4.34 -15.60 -18.05
CA PRO A 81 -3.32 -15.11 -18.96
C PRO A 81 -3.58 -13.70 -19.53
N SER A 82 -4.83 -13.23 -19.51
CA SER A 82 -5.19 -11.85 -19.91
C SER A 82 -4.82 -10.80 -18.87
N HIS A 83 -4.53 -11.20 -17.62
CA HIS A 83 -4.13 -10.32 -16.51
C HIS A 83 -2.64 -10.48 -16.18
N GLN A 84 -1.80 -10.50 -17.21
CA GLN A 84 -0.36 -10.62 -17.07
C GLN A 84 0.37 -9.57 -17.93
N PRO A 85 1.46 -8.96 -17.42
CA PRO A 85 2.04 -9.19 -16.09
C PRO A 85 1.39 -8.35 -14.97
N TYR A 86 0.39 -7.51 -15.29
CA TYR A 86 -0.28 -6.61 -14.35
C TYR A 86 -1.77 -6.94 -14.23
N LEU A 87 -2.42 -6.40 -13.21
CA LEU A 87 -3.81 -6.75 -12.85
C LEU A 87 -4.80 -6.62 -14.01
N PHE A 88 -4.60 -5.66 -14.93
CA PHE A 88 -5.46 -5.48 -16.09
C PHE A 88 -4.72 -5.65 -17.42
N GLY A 89 -3.69 -6.51 -17.43
CA GLY A 89 -2.99 -6.94 -18.64
C GLY A 89 -1.59 -6.37 -18.79
N GLU A 90 -1.25 -5.90 -20.00
CA GLU A 90 0.13 -5.57 -20.37
C GLU A 90 0.65 -4.27 -19.74
N HIS A 91 -0.24 -3.39 -19.27
CA HIS A 91 0.10 -2.07 -18.74
C HIS A 91 -0.25 -1.94 -17.26
N ILE A 92 0.61 -1.23 -16.53
CA ILE A 92 0.38 -0.95 -15.11
C ILE A 92 -0.76 0.05 -14.94
N THR A 93 -1.61 -0.21 -13.95
CA THR A 93 -2.72 0.66 -13.55
C THR A 93 -2.54 1.15 -12.11
N GLU A 94 -3.38 2.08 -11.67
CA GLU A 94 -3.40 2.50 -10.26
C GLU A 94 -3.79 1.36 -9.30
N ALA A 95 -4.59 0.39 -9.75
CA ALA A 95 -4.94 -0.78 -8.95
C ALA A 95 -3.70 -1.61 -8.57
N ASP A 96 -2.75 -1.75 -9.49
CA ASP A 96 -1.47 -2.40 -9.21
C ASP A 96 -0.72 -1.67 -8.11
N CYS A 97 -0.89 -0.34 -8.07
CA CYS A 97 -0.21 0.48 -7.09
C CYS A 97 -0.80 0.39 -5.69
N HIS A 98 -2.11 0.20 -5.58
CA HIS A 98 -2.79 0.05 -4.29
C HIS A 98 -2.52 -1.29 -3.59
N LEU A 99 -2.22 -2.35 -4.35
CA LEU A 99 -1.87 -3.66 -3.79
C LEU A 99 -0.37 -3.80 -3.46
N LYS A 100 0.47 -2.89 -3.96
CA LYS A 100 1.93 -2.96 -3.82
C LYS A 100 2.43 -2.26 -2.56
N MET A 101 3.50 -2.80 -1.98
CA MET A 101 4.19 -2.20 -0.84
C MET A 101 5.39 -1.38 -1.29
N ILE A 102 5.52 -0.16 -0.77
CA ILE A 102 6.70 0.71 -1.01
C ILE A 102 8.00 -0.07 -0.79
N ARG A 103 8.08 -0.83 0.30
CA ARG A 103 9.27 -1.60 0.73
C ARG A 103 9.76 -2.66 -0.28
N HIS A 104 8.89 -3.21 -1.13
CA HIS A 104 9.24 -4.34 -1.99
C HIS A 104 9.00 -4.06 -3.48
N ASP A 105 7.97 -3.31 -3.80
CA ASP A 105 7.47 -3.18 -5.16
C ASP A 105 7.89 -1.86 -5.82
N TYR A 106 8.40 -0.90 -5.04
CA TYR A 106 8.85 0.41 -5.51
C TYR A 106 10.32 0.67 -5.20
N PRO A 107 11.26 -0.06 -5.83
CA PRO A 107 12.66 -0.07 -5.44
C PRO A 107 13.35 1.30 -5.51
N ARG A 108 12.87 2.22 -6.37
CA ARG A 108 13.40 3.59 -6.45
C ARG A 108 12.92 4.45 -5.28
N ILE A 109 11.65 4.37 -4.92
CA ILE A 109 11.06 5.13 -3.81
C ILE A 109 11.62 4.58 -2.49
N ASP A 110 11.61 3.26 -2.32
CA ASP A 110 12.23 2.61 -1.17
C ASP A 110 13.71 2.95 -1.05
N ARG A 111 14.49 2.93 -2.15
CA ARG A 111 15.89 3.36 -2.12
C ARG A 111 16.06 4.83 -1.76
N TRP A 112 15.22 5.73 -2.29
CA TRP A 112 15.25 7.14 -1.93
C TRP A 112 14.96 7.35 -0.45
N TYR A 113 13.92 6.69 0.06
CA TYR A 113 13.54 6.74 1.47
C TYR A 113 14.63 6.18 2.39
N ARG A 114 15.22 5.02 2.04
CA ARG A 114 16.37 4.45 2.76
C ARG A 114 17.57 5.39 2.75
N ARG A 115 17.86 6.03 1.61
CA ARG A 115 18.96 7.02 1.51
C ARG A 115 18.74 8.17 2.47
N LEU A 116 17.52 8.70 2.53
CA LEU A 116 17.17 9.76 3.47
C LEU A 116 17.30 9.30 4.93
N TYR A 117 16.81 8.10 5.24
CA TYR A 117 16.87 7.53 6.57
C TYR A 117 18.32 7.35 7.05
N TYR A 118 19.20 6.79 6.23
CA TYR A 118 20.60 6.54 6.58
C TYR A 118 21.55 7.69 6.24
N ASP A 119 21.06 8.84 5.79
CA ASP A 119 21.91 10.00 5.52
C ASP A 119 22.44 10.58 6.83
N GLU A 120 23.73 10.46 7.08
CA GLU A 120 24.45 11.03 8.23
C GLU A 120 25.37 12.20 7.81
N SER A 121 25.23 12.71 6.59
CA SER A 121 26.03 13.84 6.09
C SER A 121 25.74 15.14 6.85
N GLU A 122 26.58 16.16 6.62
CA GLU A 122 26.37 17.52 7.14
C GLU A 122 25.03 18.13 6.70
N LEU A 123 24.40 17.63 5.63
CA LEU A 123 23.12 18.16 5.17
C LEU A 123 21.98 17.83 6.14
N THR A 124 21.97 16.59 6.66
CA THR A 124 20.86 16.08 7.50
C THR A 124 21.28 15.86 8.94
N HIS A 125 22.59 15.78 9.22
CA HIS A 125 23.19 15.39 10.48
C HIS A 125 22.59 14.09 11.08
N GLY A 126 22.12 13.16 10.24
CA GLY A 126 21.46 11.93 10.70
C GLY A 126 20.06 12.13 11.28
N ALA A 127 19.43 13.28 11.08
CA ALA A 127 18.18 13.65 11.74
C ALA A 127 17.06 12.63 11.53
N PHE A 128 16.91 12.10 10.31
CA PHE A 128 15.83 11.17 9.97
C PHE A 128 15.91 9.88 10.80
N ARG A 129 17.09 9.25 10.91
CA ARG A 129 17.27 8.08 11.77
C ARG A 129 17.19 8.42 13.25
N LYS A 130 17.82 9.51 13.68
CA LYS A 130 17.88 9.92 15.11
C LYS A 130 16.52 10.29 15.69
N THR A 131 15.56 10.71 14.85
CA THR A 131 14.23 11.15 15.29
C THR A 131 13.10 10.18 14.96
N THR A 132 13.41 9.04 14.33
CA THR A 132 12.43 8.00 14.03
C THR A 132 12.48 6.89 15.09
N PHE A 133 11.45 6.83 15.93
CA PHE A 133 11.34 5.86 17.02
C PHE A 133 10.21 4.86 16.74
N PHE A 134 10.50 3.77 16.01
CA PHE A 134 9.47 2.83 15.54
C PHE A 134 8.61 2.26 16.66
N ASP A 135 9.19 1.93 17.82
CA ASP A 135 8.43 1.38 18.95
C ASP A 135 7.40 2.36 19.51
N ILE A 136 7.74 3.67 19.54
CA ILE A 136 6.84 4.73 19.99
C ILE A 136 5.68 4.86 19.01
N TYR A 137 5.96 4.84 17.71
CA TYR A 137 4.90 4.95 16.70
C TYR A 137 4.03 3.70 16.63
N LYS A 138 4.62 2.50 16.62
CA LYS A 138 3.89 1.22 16.66
C LYS A 138 2.97 1.16 17.89
N SER A 139 3.51 1.45 19.07
CA SER A 139 2.72 1.47 20.31
C SER A 139 1.73 2.63 20.35
N GLY A 140 2.10 3.80 19.83
CA GLY A 140 1.30 5.02 19.83
C GLY A 140 0.06 4.92 18.96
N TYR A 141 0.19 4.41 17.73
CA TYR A 141 -0.94 4.10 16.84
C TYR A 141 -1.92 3.12 17.49
N LEU A 142 -1.40 2.09 18.18
CA LEU A 142 -2.21 1.12 18.88
C LEU A 142 -2.90 1.73 20.13
N LYS A 143 -2.20 2.54 20.93
CA LYS A 143 -2.73 3.19 22.14
C LYS A 143 -3.77 4.26 21.84
N ALA A 144 -3.54 5.11 20.82
CA ALA A 144 -4.51 6.13 20.40
C ALA A 144 -5.87 5.52 20.04
N ARG A 145 -5.87 4.25 19.65
CA ARG A 145 -7.05 3.49 19.27
C ARG A 145 -7.78 2.85 20.47
N HIS A 146 -7.05 2.35 21.47
CA HIS A 146 -7.64 1.82 22.69
C HIS A 146 -7.83 2.92 23.74
N LYS A 147 -8.88 3.74 23.58
CA LYS A 147 -9.32 4.70 24.63
C LYS A 147 -9.77 4.02 25.94
N SER A 148 -9.91 2.69 25.94
CA SER A 148 -10.21 1.89 27.13
C SER A 148 -8.92 1.31 27.70
N SER A 149 -8.69 1.57 28.99
CA SER A 149 -7.42 1.34 29.71
C SER A 149 -7.01 -0.13 29.89
N ASN A 150 -7.80 -1.11 29.47
CA ASN A 150 -7.63 -2.52 29.86
C ASN A 150 -7.53 -3.53 28.70
N ALA A 151 -7.23 -3.10 27.46
CA ALA A 151 -7.00 -4.03 26.35
C ALA A 151 -5.51 -4.39 26.25
N ASN A 152 -5.18 -5.70 26.23
CA ASN A 152 -3.82 -6.17 25.94
C ASN A 152 -3.43 -5.77 24.51
N LEU A 153 -2.44 -4.88 24.38
CA LEU A 153 -1.95 -4.42 23.09
C LEU A 153 -0.97 -5.43 22.52
N ILE A 154 -1.34 -6.09 21.42
CA ILE A 154 -0.43 -6.93 20.64
C ILE A 154 0.25 -6.05 19.59
N VAL A 155 1.55 -5.83 19.75
CA VAL A 155 2.35 -5.08 18.77
C VAL A 155 2.85 -6.06 17.70
N PRO A 156 2.53 -5.84 16.40
CA PRO A 156 3.04 -6.68 15.33
C PRO A 156 4.57 -6.71 15.31
N ALA A 157 5.15 -7.92 15.17
CA ALA A 157 6.60 -8.13 15.22
C ALA A 157 7.37 -7.62 14.00
N GLY A 158 6.69 -7.32 12.89
CA GLY A 158 7.32 -6.99 11.62
C GLY A 158 6.61 -5.88 10.84
N PRO A 159 7.12 -5.56 9.64
CA PRO A 159 8.28 -6.19 8.99
C PRO A 159 9.62 -5.85 9.66
N SER A 160 10.52 -6.83 9.76
CA SER A 160 11.87 -6.66 10.34
C SER A 160 12.96 -6.78 9.26
N PRO A 161 14.03 -5.97 9.30
CA PRO A 161 14.22 -4.79 10.16
C PRO A 161 13.20 -3.70 9.82
N ASP A 162 12.98 -2.69 10.67
CA ASP A 162 12.00 -1.61 10.35
C ASP A 162 12.34 -0.89 9.04
N ILE A 163 13.63 -0.65 8.79
CA ILE A 163 14.19 -0.12 7.54
C ILE A 163 15.23 -1.11 7.02
N LEU A 164 15.12 -1.49 5.75
CA LEU A 164 16.11 -2.34 5.11
C LEU A 164 17.44 -1.57 4.96
N PRO A 165 18.60 -2.22 5.14
CA PRO A 165 19.89 -1.60 4.85
C PRO A 165 19.98 -1.04 3.42
N LEU A 166 20.87 -0.05 3.24
CA LEU A 166 21.21 0.51 1.93
C LEU A 166 22.04 -0.43 1.06
#